data_AF-A0A6P3RBG2-F1
#
_entry.id   AF-A0A6P3RBG2-F1
#
_cell.length_a   1.000
_cell.length_b   1.000
_cell.length_c   1.000
_cell.angle_alpha   90.00
_cell.angle_beta   90.00
_cell.angle_gamma   90.00
#
_symmetry.space_group_name_H-M   'P 1'
#
loop_
_entity.id
_entity.type
_entity.pdbx_description
1 polymer ?
#
loop_
_entity_poly.entity_id
_entity_poly.type
_entity_poly.pdbx_seq_one_letter_code
_entity_poly.pdbx_strand_id
1 'polypeptide(L)'
;MAEKLRRVLSPGKAAGPGEKNAAEVGPPLLLLGGPGSGKTALLFAVALEAAGDGRGPVLFLTRRPLQSLPCRTPAALDPLRLQKIRFQYPPSTHELLQFLCSAHETPGPVPSLLLLDGLEEYLAEDLGPQEAAYLAALLLDTAAHFGHRVGPGQDCGLIVALQTQEEGDSGDALHLSLLQRYFPAQCWLQFDTPGAGQCCRRACLEPGGQGPRAEWLMAFQPDGEMTVTPWPTQADDPNSNKCSSSGGQP
;
A
#
# COMPACT_ATOMS: atom_id res chain seq x y z
N MET A 1 -0.15 3.20 8.66
CA MET A 1 -0.62 3.02 7.27
C MET A 1 -1.25 1.68 6.98
N ALA A 2 -0.67 0.59 7.50
CA ALA A 2 -1.24 -0.76 7.45
C ALA A 2 -2.76 -0.82 7.75
N GLU A 3 -3.24 -0.13 8.79
CA GLU A 3 -4.68 -0.11 9.14
C GLU A 3 -5.57 0.55 8.09
N LYS A 4 -5.12 1.57 7.36
CA LYS A 4 -5.90 2.16 6.25
C LYS A 4 -6.03 1.16 5.11
N LEU A 5 -4.93 0.49 4.76
CA LEU A 5 -4.93 -0.58 3.77
C LEU A 5 -5.85 -1.73 4.21
N ARG A 6 -5.80 -2.09 5.50
CA ARG A 6 -6.65 -3.13 6.11
C ARG A 6 -8.14 -2.81 6.01
N ARG A 7 -8.54 -1.54 6.23
CA ARG A 7 -9.94 -1.10 6.09
C ARG A 7 -10.42 -1.23 4.65
N VAL A 8 -9.60 -0.82 3.68
CA VAL A 8 -9.89 -0.99 2.25
C VAL A 8 -10.02 -2.47 1.89
N LEU A 9 -9.15 -3.32 2.45
CA LEU A 9 -9.17 -4.76 2.20
C LEU A 9 -10.25 -5.52 3.00
N SER A 10 -10.86 -4.90 4.02
CA SER A 10 -11.90 -5.53 4.86
C SER A 10 -13.21 -4.71 4.88
N PRO A 11 -13.83 -4.43 3.72
CA PRO A 11 -15.04 -3.62 3.67
C PRO A 11 -16.17 -4.31 4.45
N GLY A 12 -16.75 -3.61 5.43
CA GLY A 12 -17.92 -4.09 6.19
C GLY A 12 -17.65 -4.66 7.59
N LYS A 13 -16.39 -4.83 8.02
CA LYS A 13 -16.08 -5.10 9.43
C LYS A 13 -16.01 -3.75 10.16
N ALA A 14 -17.16 -3.27 10.65
CA ALA A 14 -17.17 -2.11 11.54
C ALA A 14 -16.21 -2.39 12.70
N ALA A 15 -15.20 -1.53 12.87
CA ALA A 15 -14.37 -1.55 14.06
C ALA A 15 -15.32 -1.52 15.27
N GLY A 16 -15.26 -2.54 16.13
CA GLY A 16 -16.05 -2.55 17.35
C GLY A 16 -15.76 -1.30 18.19
N PRO A 17 -16.70 -0.86 19.04
CA PRO A 17 -16.50 0.31 19.88
C PRO A 17 -15.53 -0.07 21.00
N GLY A 18 -14.23 0.08 20.72
CA GLY A 18 -13.18 -0.19 21.69
C GLY A 18 -11.88 0.35 21.13
N GLU A 19 -11.31 1.32 21.84
CA GLU A 19 -10.02 1.95 21.57
C GLU A 19 -10.01 2.99 20.44
N LYS A 20 -10.53 4.18 20.77
CA LYS A 20 -9.93 5.44 20.32
C LYS A 20 -8.51 5.55 20.92
N ASN A 21 -7.60 4.67 20.52
CA ASN A 21 -6.19 4.90 20.79
C ASN A 21 -5.75 6.06 19.90
N ALA A 22 -5.01 6.99 20.50
CA ALA A 22 -4.37 8.09 19.81
C ALA A 22 -3.81 7.58 18.48
N ALA A 23 -4.17 8.27 17.39
CA ALA A 23 -3.99 7.73 16.06
C ALA A 23 -2.52 7.77 15.65
N GLU A 24 -1.74 6.84 16.19
CA GLU A 24 -0.37 6.60 15.75
C GLU A 24 -0.42 6.22 14.28
N VAL A 25 0.26 7.02 13.47
CA VAL A 25 0.48 6.69 12.08
C VAL A 25 1.39 5.47 12.06
N GLY A 26 0.78 4.30 11.84
CA GLY A 26 1.56 3.08 11.71
C GLY A 26 2.60 3.20 10.58
N PRO A 27 3.65 2.36 10.60
CA PRO A 27 4.87 2.51 9.82
C PRO A 27 4.66 2.76 8.31
N PRO A 28 5.64 3.38 7.64
CA PRO A 28 5.61 3.57 6.20
C PRO A 28 5.53 2.20 5.51
N LEU A 29 4.71 2.13 4.45
CA LEU A 29 4.34 0.85 3.84
C LEU A 29 4.85 0.75 2.40
N LEU A 30 5.46 -0.38 2.07
CA LEU A 30 5.86 -0.74 0.71
C LEU A 30 4.83 -1.71 0.10
N LEU A 31 4.20 -1.33 -1.00
CA LEU A 31 3.25 -2.14 -1.76
C LEU A 31 3.96 -2.78 -2.95
N LEU A 32 4.07 -4.10 -2.93
CA LEU A 32 4.83 -4.92 -3.86
C LEU A 32 3.90 -5.73 -4.76
N GLY A 33 4.29 -5.94 -6.01
CA GLY A 33 3.57 -6.84 -6.91
C GLY A 33 4.02 -6.68 -8.37
N GLY A 34 3.85 -7.76 -9.15
CA GLY A 34 4.24 -7.78 -10.56
C GLY A 34 3.45 -6.79 -11.45
N PRO A 35 3.77 -6.71 -12.75
CA PRO A 35 3.01 -5.93 -13.72
C PRO A 35 1.53 -6.32 -13.69
N GLY A 36 0.63 -5.34 -13.72
CA GLY A 36 -0.83 -5.59 -13.73
C GLY A 36 -1.40 -6.24 -12.45
N SER A 37 -0.66 -6.22 -11.34
CA SER A 37 -1.12 -6.74 -10.03
C SER A 37 -2.23 -5.91 -9.37
N GLY A 38 -2.53 -4.71 -9.87
CA GLY A 38 -3.57 -3.83 -9.32
C GLY A 38 -3.08 -2.85 -8.25
N LYS A 39 -1.75 -2.67 -8.09
CA LYS A 39 -1.16 -1.72 -7.12
C LYS A 39 -1.78 -0.33 -7.18
N THR A 40 -1.86 0.25 -8.37
CA THR A 40 -2.47 1.57 -8.62
C THR A 40 -3.93 1.62 -8.15
N ALA A 41 -4.71 0.58 -8.40
CA ALA A 41 -6.11 0.51 -7.97
C ALA A 41 -6.23 0.45 -6.45
N LEU A 42 -5.39 -0.34 -5.80
CA LEU A 42 -5.35 -0.43 -4.35
C LEU A 42 -4.87 0.88 -3.71
N LEU A 43 -3.81 1.51 -4.21
CA LEU A 43 -3.37 2.83 -3.75
C LEU A 43 -4.46 3.88 -3.90
N PHE A 44 -5.18 3.88 -5.02
CA PHE A 44 -6.25 4.83 -5.27
C PHE A 44 -7.44 4.60 -4.33
N ALA A 45 -7.81 3.34 -4.05
CA ALA A 45 -8.83 3.01 -3.04
C ALA A 45 -8.42 3.49 -1.64
N VAL A 46 -7.13 3.35 -1.27
CA VAL A 46 -6.59 3.89 -0.01
C VAL A 46 -6.62 5.42 0.00
N ALA A 47 -6.36 6.08 -1.13
CA ALA A 47 -6.47 7.53 -1.26
C ALA A 47 -7.90 8.01 -0.99
N LEU A 48 -8.90 7.34 -1.55
CA LEU A 48 -10.32 7.65 -1.33
C LEU A 48 -10.74 7.46 0.13
N GLU A 49 -10.29 6.38 0.76
CA GLU A 49 -10.56 6.13 2.19
C GLU A 49 -9.92 7.22 3.06
N ALA A 50 -8.64 7.54 2.82
CA ALA A 50 -7.94 8.58 3.57
C ALA A 50 -8.52 9.98 3.36
N ALA A 51 -9.01 10.30 2.16
CA ALA A 51 -9.74 11.54 1.88
C ALA A 51 -11.09 11.62 2.64
N GLY A 52 -11.70 10.48 2.92
CA GLY A 52 -12.93 10.35 3.72
C GLY A 52 -12.72 10.63 5.21
N ASP A 53 -11.53 10.40 5.76
CA ASP A 53 -11.22 10.51 7.20
C ASP A 53 -11.25 11.94 7.75
N GLY A 54 -11.30 12.97 6.89
CA GLY A 54 -11.37 14.38 7.31
C GLY A 54 -10.08 14.95 7.91
N ARG A 55 -8.94 14.25 7.78
CA ARG A 55 -7.64 14.63 8.37
C ARG A 55 -6.78 15.54 7.51
N GLY A 56 -7.21 15.85 6.30
CA GLY A 56 -6.46 16.66 5.33
C GLY A 56 -6.52 16.05 3.93
N PRO A 57 -5.93 16.73 2.93
CA PRO A 57 -5.82 16.18 1.59
C PRO A 57 -4.91 14.94 1.56
N VAL A 58 -4.99 14.19 0.47
CA VAL A 58 -4.07 13.11 0.11
C VAL A 58 -3.22 13.59 -1.04
N LEU A 59 -1.91 13.37 -0.98
CA LEU A 59 -0.98 13.66 -2.07
C LEU A 59 -0.67 12.36 -2.80
N PHE A 60 -1.06 12.27 -4.07
CA PHE A 60 -0.86 11.11 -4.93
C PHE A 60 0.18 11.44 -6.00
N LEU A 61 1.39 10.90 -5.85
CA LEU A 61 2.48 11.03 -6.80
C LEU A 61 2.49 9.84 -7.74
N THR A 62 2.59 10.09 -9.04
CA THR A 62 2.80 9.03 -10.04
C THR A 62 3.46 9.63 -11.26
N ARG A 63 4.27 8.86 -11.98
CA ARG A 63 5.07 9.39 -13.09
C ARG A 63 4.22 9.92 -14.25
N ARG A 64 3.03 9.37 -14.46
CA ARG A 64 2.16 9.70 -15.60
C ARG A 64 0.72 9.93 -15.16
N PRO A 65 -0.05 10.79 -15.84
CA PRO A 65 -1.47 10.94 -15.61
C PRO A 65 -2.20 9.59 -15.68
N LEU A 66 -3.10 9.37 -14.73
CA LEU A 66 -3.99 8.21 -14.75
C LEU A 66 -4.93 8.35 -15.96
N GLN A 67 -4.84 7.40 -16.90
CA GLN A 67 -5.67 7.39 -18.10
C GLN A 67 -7.16 7.17 -17.78
N SER A 68 -7.44 6.51 -16.65
CA SER A 68 -8.78 6.32 -16.11
C SER A 68 -8.72 6.17 -14.59
N LEU A 69 -9.82 6.48 -13.89
CA LEU A 69 -9.88 6.32 -12.45
C LEU A 69 -9.96 4.82 -12.09
N PRO A 70 -9.05 4.29 -11.24
CA PRO A 70 -8.91 2.86 -10.96
C PRO A 70 -10.08 2.14 -10.24
N CYS A 71 -11.24 2.76 -10.05
CA CYS A 71 -12.41 2.13 -9.42
C CYS A 71 -13.68 2.67 -10.09
N ARG A 72 -14.49 1.81 -10.74
CA ARG A 72 -15.66 2.26 -11.52
C ARG A 72 -16.98 2.36 -10.76
N THR A 73 -17.06 1.96 -9.49
CA THR A 73 -18.34 2.07 -8.77
C THR A 73 -18.67 3.54 -8.44
N PRO A 74 -19.82 4.08 -8.92
CA PRO A 74 -20.22 5.46 -8.65
C PRO A 74 -20.39 5.76 -7.17
N ALA A 75 -20.72 4.74 -6.36
CA ALA A 75 -20.84 4.84 -4.91
C ALA A 75 -19.48 4.98 -4.19
N ALA A 76 -18.38 4.50 -4.79
CA ALA A 76 -17.03 4.62 -4.23
C ALA A 76 -16.35 5.94 -4.62
N LEU A 77 -16.72 6.50 -5.78
CA LEU A 77 -16.22 7.79 -6.28
C LEU A 77 -17.06 8.96 -5.76
N ASP A 78 -17.03 9.20 -4.46
CA ASP A 78 -17.60 10.43 -3.88
C ASP A 78 -16.81 11.66 -4.41
N PRO A 79 -17.46 12.60 -5.15
CA PRO A 79 -16.80 13.78 -5.69
C PRO A 79 -16.11 14.62 -4.61
N LEU A 80 -16.65 14.65 -3.39
CA LEU A 80 -16.08 15.39 -2.27
C LEU A 80 -14.79 14.75 -1.75
N ARG A 81 -14.67 13.43 -1.83
CA ARG A 81 -13.42 12.71 -1.51
C ARG A 81 -12.39 12.91 -2.61
N LEU A 82 -12.80 12.83 -3.87
CA LEU A 82 -11.91 13.07 -5.02
C LEU A 82 -11.25 14.46 -4.99
N GLN A 83 -12.01 15.51 -4.64
CA GLN A 83 -11.48 16.87 -4.51
C GLN A 83 -10.38 17.02 -3.44
N LYS A 84 -10.30 16.08 -2.49
CA LYS A 84 -9.26 16.07 -1.45
C LYS A 84 -8.01 15.31 -1.89
N ILE A 85 -8.04 14.61 -3.02
CA ILE A 85 -6.88 13.92 -3.58
C ILE A 85 -6.18 14.86 -4.56
N ARG A 86 -4.94 15.22 -4.26
CA ARG A 86 -4.08 16.06 -5.09
C ARG A 86 -3.12 15.18 -5.85
N PHE A 87 -3.31 15.11 -7.17
CA PHE A 87 -2.39 14.41 -8.04
C PHE A 87 -1.22 15.31 -8.44
N GLN A 88 -0.02 14.74 -8.42
CA GLN A 88 1.19 15.36 -8.96
C GLN A 88 1.93 14.35 -9.83
N TYR A 89 2.53 14.84 -10.90
CA TYR A 89 3.08 13.99 -11.95
C TYR A 89 4.55 14.29 -12.26
N PRO A 90 5.49 14.04 -11.33
CA PRO A 90 6.91 14.20 -11.63
C PRO A 90 7.34 13.14 -12.66
N PRO A 91 7.66 13.53 -13.92
CA PRO A 91 7.91 12.63 -15.04
C PRO A 91 9.34 12.04 -15.05
N SER A 92 10.22 12.51 -14.17
CA SER A 92 11.61 12.08 -14.02
C SER A 92 12.02 12.02 -12.55
N THR A 93 13.12 11.32 -12.26
CA THR A 93 13.70 11.29 -10.91
C THR A 93 14.09 12.69 -10.44
N HIS A 94 14.70 13.48 -11.32
CA HIS A 94 15.09 14.86 -10.98
C HIS A 94 13.87 15.70 -10.54
N GLU A 95 12.76 15.62 -11.28
CA GLU A 95 11.54 16.34 -10.92
C GLU A 95 10.89 15.81 -9.64
N LEU A 96 10.95 14.49 -9.39
CA LEU A 96 10.51 13.92 -8.12
C LEU A 96 11.36 14.46 -6.95
N LEU A 97 12.69 14.45 -7.08
CA LEU A 97 13.59 14.98 -6.07
C LEU A 97 13.35 16.48 -5.84
N GLN A 98 13.22 17.27 -6.91
CA GLN A 98 12.91 18.69 -6.80
C GLN A 98 11.58 18.93 -6.06
N PHE A 99 10.56 18.14 -6.38
CA PHE A 99 9.26 18.21 -5.70
C PHE A 99 9.38 17.91 -4.21
N LEU A 100 10.06 16.81 -3.84
CA LEU A 100 10.24 16.43 -2.43
C LEU A 100 11.09 17.45 -1.68
N CYS A 101 12.20 17.91 -2.27
CA CYS A 101 13.07 18.93 -1.69
C CYS A 101 12.33 20.25 -1.48
N SER A 102 11.42 20.66 -2.39
CA SER A 102 10.66 21.91 -2.26
C SER A 102 9.41 21.82 -1.36
N ALA A 103 9.10 20.64 -0.82
CA ALA A 103 7.91 20.42 0.00
C ALA A 103 7.82 21.39 1.20
N HIS A 104 8.97 21.75 1.79
CA HIS A 104 9.06 22.67 2.92
C HIS A 104 8.80 24.14 2.56
N GLU A 105 8.94 24.51 1.29
CA GLU A 105 8.81 25.89 0.82
C GLU A 105 7.34 26.27 0.55
N THR A 106 6.46 25.29 0.36
CA THR A 106 5.08 25.55 -0.05
C THR A 106 4.14 25.81 1.15
N PRO A 107 3.55 27.02 1.27
CA PRO A 107 2.47 27.27 2.21
C PRO A 107 1.17 26.70 1.64
N GLY A 108 1.01 25.38 1.72
CA GLY A 108 -0.19 24.66 1.30
C GLY A 108 -0.86 23.90 2.44
N PRO A 109 -2.08 23.39 2.22
CA PRO A 109 -2.68 22.45 3.16
C PRO A 109 -1.83 21.18 3.23
N VAL A 110 -1.60 20.73 4.45
CA VAL A 110 -0.68 19.65 4.76
C VAL A 110 -1.36 18.31 4.46
N PRO A 111 -0.76 17.43 3.65
CA PRO A 111 -1.35 16.14 3.35
C PRO A 111 -1.35 15.24 4.60
N SER A 112 -2.43 14.48 4.76
CA SER A 112 -2.54 13.43 5.78
C SER A 112 -1.95 12.10 5.32
N LEU A 113 -1.70 11.97 4.02
CA LEU A 113 -1.17 10.77 3.38
C LEU A 113 -0.42 11.16 2.09
N LEU A 114 0.81 10.66 1.97
CA LEU A 114 1.63 10.69 0.78
C LEU A 114 1.65 9.29 0.15
N LEU A 115 1.26 9.22 -1.12
CA LEU A 115 1.26 8.01 -1.94
C LEU A 115 2.22 8.21 -3.11
N LEU A 116 3.09 7.23 -3.36
CA LEU A 116 3.91 7.19 -4.56
C LEU A 116 3.61 5.90 -5.34
N ASP A 117 3.14 6.03 -6.58
CA ASP A 117 2.87 4.92 -7.48
C ASP A 117 3.96 4.80 -8.55
N GLY A 118 4.53 3.60 -8.69
CA GLY A 118 5.53 3.29 -9.71
C GLY A 118 6.97 3.69 -9.35
N LEU A 119 7.43 3.43 -8.12
CA LEU A 119 8.80 3.78 -7.69
C LEU A 119 9.87 3.19 -8.63
N GLU A 120 9.64 2.00 -9.16
CA GLU A 120 10.54 1.32 -10.11
C GLU A 120 10.87 2.19 -11.33
N GLU A 121 9.94 3.04 -11.78
CA GLU A 121 10.15 3.86 -12.96
C GLU A 121 11.20 4.95 -12.71
N TYR A 122 11.35 5.40 -11.47
CA TYR A 122 12.40 6.33 -11.09
C TYR A 122 13.72 5.60 -10.91
N LEU A 123 13.71 4.44 -10.22
CA LEU A 123 14.88 3.59 -10.00
C LEU A 123 15.55 3.13 -11.30
N ALA A 124 14.77 2.92 -12.36
CA ALA A 124 15.27 2.52 -13.67
C ALA A 124 16.05 3.61 -14.43
N GLU A 125 16.09 4.85 -13.96
CA GLU A 125 16.88 5.94 -14.57
C GLU A 125 18.38 5.89 -14.19
N ASP A 126 18.95 4.68 -14.11
CA ASP A 126 20.34 4.41 -13.71
C ASP A 126 20.71 4.95 -12.32
N LEU A 127 19.76 4.96 -11.38
CA LEU A 127 20.06 5.29 -9.98
C LEU A 127 20.90 4.18 -9.35
N GLY A 128 22.04 4.56 -8.78
CA GLY A 128 22.82 3.65 -7.95
C GLY A 128 22.10 3.34 -6.64
N PRO A 129 22.57 2.31 -5.89
CA PRO A 129 21.99 1.96 -4.60
C PRO A 129 21.99 3.12 -3.57
N GLN A 130 22.98 4.00 -3.67
CA GLN A 130 23.09 5.17 -2.79
C GLN A 130 21.98 6.19 -3.09
N GLU A 131 21.71 6.46 -4.36
CA GLU A 131 20.66 7.38 -4.77
C GLU A 131 19.26 6.79 -4.50
N ALA A 132 19.10 5.47 -4.63
CA ALA A 132 17.87 4.78 -4.20
C ALA A 132 17.62 4.93 -2.68
N ALA A 133 18.67 4.80 -1.86
CA ALA A 133 18.58 5.09 -0.42
C ALA A 133 18.25 6.54 -0.13
N TYR A 134 18.88 7.46 -0.86
CA TYR A 134 18.62 8.89 -0.71
C TYR A 134 17.16 9.21 -1.02
N LEU A 135 16.60 8.68 -2.11
CA LEU A 135 15.20 8.85 -2.47
C LEU A 135 14.25 8.29 -1.40
N ALA A 136 14.53 7.08 -0.88
CA ALA A 136 13.74 6.48 0.18
C ALA A 136 13.77 7.33 1.47
N ALA A 137 14.96 7.80 1.86
CA ALA A 137 15.12 8.68 3.03
C ALA A 137 14.39 10.01 2.83
N LEU A 138 14.46 10.60 1.63
CA LEU A 138 13.80 11.87 1.33
C LEU A 138 12.27 11.74 1.34
N LEU A 139 11.71 10.62 0.86
CA LEU A 139 10.28 10.32 0.96
C LEU A 139 9.82 10.25 2.42
N LEU A 140 10.60 9.57 3.27
CA LEU A 140 10.32 9.47 4.70
C LEU A 140 10.42 10.83 5.39
N ASP A 141 11.47 11.59 5.12
CA ASP A 141 11.67 12.93 5.67
C ASP A 141 10.55 13.88 5.26
N THR A 142 10.14 13.83 3.98
CA THR A 142 9.00 14.63 3.47
C THR A 142 7.70 14.29 4.19
N ALA A 143 7.42 12.99 4.39
CA ALA A 143 6.25 12.57 5.17
C ALA A 143 6.34 13.03 6.64
N ALA A 144 7.50 12.89 7.27
CA ALA A 144 7.72 13.37 8.63
C ALA A 144 7.54 14.91 8.75
N HIS A 145 8.07 15.66 7.78
CA HIS A 145 7.88 17.11 7.69
C HIS A 145 6.40 17.49 7.62
N PHE A 146 5.63 16.82 6.75
CA PHE A 146 4.19 17.04 6.70
C PHE A 146 3.52 16.69 8.03
N GLY A 147 3.86 15.57 8.67
CA GLY A 147 3.34 15.22 9.99
C GLY A 147 3.53 16.34 11.02
N HIS A 148 4.76 16.85 11.17
CA HIS A 148 5.05 17.93 12.11
C HIS A 148 4.24 19.22 11.85
N ARG A 149 3.82 19.47 10.60
CA ARG A 149 3.00 20.65 10.26
C ARG A 149 1.51 20.51 10.57
N VAL A 150 0.98 19.29 10.68
CA VAL A 150 -0.45 19.08 11.00
C VAL A 150 -0.73 19.41 12.48
N GLY A 151 0.20 19.06 13.36
CA GLY A 151 0.13 19.36 14.80
C GLY A 151 0.57 18.18 15.67
N PRO A 152 0.75 18.39 16.98
CA PRO A 152 1.18 17.33 17.90
C PRO A 152 0.16 16.18 17.92
N GLY A 153 0.63 14.96 17.60
CA GLY A 153 -0.18 13.74 17.57
C GLY A 153 -0.89 13.47 16.24
N GLN A 154 -0.55 14.17 15.16
CA GLN A 154 -1.02 13.88 13.81
C GLN A 154 0.18 13.75 12.87
N ASP A 155 0.39 12.56 12.29
CA ASP A 155 1.44 12.38 11.28
C ASP A 155 0.87 12.25 9.86
N CYS A 156 1.74 12.46 8.87
CA CYS A 156 1.46 12.16 7.48
C CYS A 156 1.88 10.71 7.19
N GLY A 157 0.94 9.89 6.74
CA GLY A 157 1.26 8.53 6.32
C GLY A 157 2.07 8.48 5.02
N LEU A 158 2.83 7.41 4.83
CA LEU A 158 3.53 7.13 3.57
C LEU A 158 3.21 5.71 3.08
N ILE A 159 2.80 5.60 1.81
CA ILE A 159 2.71 4.32 1.10
C ILE A 159 3.38 4.47 -0.27
N VAL A 160 4.27 3.53 -0.60
CA VAL A 160 5.01 3.52 -1.86
C VAL A 160 4.74 2.21 -2.58
N ALA A 161 4.32 2.26 -3.84
CA ALA A 161 4.20 1.08 -4.69
C ALA A 161 5.47 0.86 -5.50
N LEU A 162 5.92 -0.38 -5.53
CA LEU A 162 7.08 -0.85 -6.28
C LEU A 162 6.70 -2.11 -7.04
N GLN A 163 6.94 -2.12 -8.34
CA GLN A 163 6.84 -3.33 -9.14
C GLN A 163 8.02 -4.25 -8.89
N THR A 164 7.73 -5.51 -8.59
CA THR A 164 8.73 -6.58 -8.49
C THR A 164 8.75 -7.36 -9.80
N GLN A 165 9.91 -7.46 -10.48
CA GLN A 165 10.05 -8.38 -11.61
C GLN A 165 10.03 -9.84 -11.12
N GLU A 166 9.51 -10.73 -11.97
CA GLU A 166 9.72 -12.17 -11.85
C GLU A 166 11.15 -12.47 -12.34
N GLU A 167 12.05 -12.75 -11.38
CA GLU A 167 13.38 -13.37 -11.53
C GLU A 167 14.14 -13.08 -12.84
N GLY A 168 15.02 -12.07 -12.83
CA GLY A 168 15.92 -11.83 -13.96
C GLY A 168 17.03 -10.79 -13.74
N ASP A 169 16.83 -9.78 -12.88
CA ASP A 169 17.80 -8.69 -12.73
C ASP A 169 18.35 -8.56 -11.30
N SER A 170 19.67 -8.71 -11.16
CA SER A 170 20.38 -8.58 -9.89
C SER A 170 20.34 -7.16 -9.31
N GLY A 171 20.15 -6.12 -10.16
CA GLY A 171 20.04 -4.72 -9.72
C GLY A 171 18.75 -4.47 -8.94
N ASP A 172 17.64 -5.00 -9.40
CA ASP A 172 16.32 -4.87 -8.76
C ASP A 172 16.29 -5.51 -7.36
N ALA A 173 17.00 -6.63 -7.18
CA ALA A 173 17.09 -7.31 -5.89
C ALA A 173 17.82 -6.48 -4.82
N LEU A 174 18.85 -5.73 -5.20
CA LEU A 174 19.59 -4.83 -4.29
C LEU A 174 18.73 -3.63 -3.89
N HIS A 175 18.06 -3.00 -4.85
CA HIS A 175 17.15 -1.88 -4.57
C HIS A 175 15.97 -2.30 -3.68
N LEU A 176 15.36 -3.46 -3.94
CA LEU A 176 14.28 -3.98 -3.10
C LEU A 176 14.76 -4.23 -1.66
N SER A 177 15.89 -4.93 -1.49
CA SER A 177 16.45 -5.24 -0.16
C SER A 177 16.77 -3.97 0.63
N LEU A 178 17.23 -2.92 -0.07
CA LEU A 178 17.50 -1.63 0.51
C LEU A 178 16.22 -0.92 0.95
N LEU A 179 15.21 -0.86 0.06
CA LEU A 179 13.93 -0.23 0.36
C LEU A 179 13.23 -0.89 1.54
N GLN A 180 13.26 -2.22 1.64
CA GLN A 180 12.67 -2.95 2.77
C GLN A 180 13.25 -2.54 4.14
N ARG A 181 14.46 -1.96 4.20
CA ARG A 181 15.01 -1.40 5.45
C ARG A 181 14.34 -0.10 5.87
N TYR A 182 13.88 0.69 4.91
CA TYR A 182 13.19 1.97 5.12
C TYR A 182 11.67 1.78 5.31
N PHE A 183 11.11 0.68 4.79
CA PHE A 183 9.70 0.35 4.84
C PHE A 183 9.47 -0.96 5.60
N PRO A 184 9.32 -0.92 6.94
CA PRO A 184 9.15 -2.13 7.73
C PRO A 184 7.79 -2.79 7.51
N ALA A 185 6.75 -2.02 7.15
CA ALA A 185 5.47 -2.58 6.73
C ALA A 185 5.48 -2.87 5.23
N GLN A 186 4.98 -4.04 4.85
CA GLN A 186 4.97 -4.52 3.48
C GLN A 186 3.62 -5.11 3.13
N CYS A 187 3.17 -4.89 1.89
CA CYS A 187 2.02 -5.57 1.33
C CYS A 187 2.37 -6.16 -0.02
N TRP A 188 2.11 -7.45 -0.24
CA TRP A 188 2.39 -8.13 -1.50
C TRP A 188 1.10 -8.46 -2.23
N LEU A 189 1.07 -8.17 -3.53
CA LEU A 189 0.02 -8.55 -4.46
C LEU A 189 0.55 -9.65 -5.37
N GLN A 190 0.12 -10.88 -5.11
CA GLN A 190 0.51 -12.07 -5.86
C GLN A 190 -0.62 -12.55 -6.75
N PHE A 191 -0.28 -13.12 -7.90
CA PHE A 191 -1.25 -13.83 -8.72
C PHE A 191 -1.67 -15.11 -7.98
N ASP A 192 -2.98 -15.30 -7.80
CA ASP A 192 -3.49 -16.58 -7.36
C ASP A 192 -3.71 -17.48 -8.59
N THR A 193 -3.52 -18.79 -8.43
CA THR A 193 -3.52 -19.76 -9.52
C THR A 193 -4.79 -19.65 -10.40
N PRO A 194 -4.67 -19.84 -11.72
CA PRO A 194 -5.75 -19.60 -12.69
C PRO A 194 -6.81 -20.72 -12.64
N GLY A 195 -7.59 -20.76 -11.56
CA GLY A 195 -8.80 -21.56 -11.47
C GLY A 195 -10.00 -20.75 -11.94
N ALA A 196 -10.49 -21.01 -13.15
CA ALA A 196 -11.77 -20.54 -13.69
C ALA A 196 -11.93 -19.01 -13.91
N GLY A 197 -11.32 -18.48 -14.97
CA GLY A 197 -11.84 -17.31 -15.72
C GLY A 197 -11.82 -15.94 -15.04
N GLN A 198 -11.57 -15.85 -13.73
CA GLN A 198 -11.45 -14.60 -12.98
C GLN A 198 -10.04 -14.47 -12.43
N CYS A 199 -9.38 -13.36 -12.77
CA CYS A 199 -8.04 -13.05 -12.29
C CYS A 199 -8.10 -12.61 -10.82
N CYS A 200 -8.01 -13.57 -9.90
CA CYS A 200 -7.87 -13.29 -8.49
C CYS A 200 -6.41 -12.99 -8.11
N ARG A 201 -6.21 -12.11 -7.15
CA ARG A 201 -4.91 -11.67 -6.61
C ARG A 201 -4.93 -11.82 -5.11
N ARG A 202 -3.91 -12.42 -4.52
CA ARG A 202 -3.75 -12.50 -3.07
C ARG A 202 -3.04 -11.25 -2.58
N ALA A 203 -3.68 -10.48 -1.69
CA ALA A 203 -3.04 -9.40 -0.95
C ALA A 203 -2.60 -9.92 0.41
N CYS A 204 -1.31 -9.86 0.71
CA CYS A 204 -0.75 -10.20 2.03
C CYS A 204 -0.21 -8.92 2.68
N LEU A 205 -0.63 -8.59 3.89
CA LEU A 205 -0.12 -7.44 4.65
C LEU A 205 0.69 -7.91 5.85
N GLU A 206 1.94 -7.48 5.93
CA GLU A 206 2.79 -7.59 7.10
C GLU A 206 3.01 -6.19 7.69
N PRO A 207 2.52 -5.91 8.92
CA PRO A 207 2.49 -4.56 9.46
C PRO A 207 3.84 -4.02 9.93
N GLY A 208 4.93 -4.79 9.86
CA GLY A 208 6.27 -4.36 10.26
C GLY A 208 6.49 -4.20 11.77
N GLY A 209 5.55 -4.68 12.59
CA GLY A 209 5.57 -4.61 14.06
C GLY A 209 4.81 -5.77 14.70
N GLN A 210 4.36 -5.61 15.96
CA GLN A 210 3.57 -6.62 16.68
C GLN A 210 2.11 -6.62 16.18
N GLY A 211 1.88 -7.12 14.96
CA GLY A 211 0.54 -7.30 14.41
C GLY A 211 0.46 -8.57 13.57
N PRO A 212 -0.67 -9.29 13.56
CA PRO A 212 -0.80 -10.50 12.78
C PRO A 212 -0.75 -10.17 11.30
N ARG A 213 -0.06 -11.03 10.54
CA ARG A 213 -0.18 -11.05 9.07
C ARG A 213 -1.63 -11.27 8.70
N ALA A 214 -2.11 -10.53 7.72
CA ALA A 214 -3.49 -10.62 7.25
C ALA A 214 -3.51 -10.77 5.73
N GLU A 215 -4.49 -11.51 5.24
CA GLU A 215 -4.55 -11.90 3.84
C GLU A 215 -5.96 -11.78 3.28
N TRP A 216 -6.03 -11.38 2.01
CA TRP A 216 -7.28 -11.17 1.29
C TRP A 216 -7.15 -11.64 -0.15
N LEU A 217 -8.30 -12.02 -0.71
CA LEU A 217 -8.47 -12.23 -2.13
C LEU A 217 -9.01 -10.93 -2.74
N MET A 218 -8.36 -10.45 -3.78
CA MET A 218 -8.80 -9.32 -4.58
C MET A 218 -9.16 -9.83 -5.97
N ALA A 219 -10.34 -9.51 -6.46
CA ALA A 219 -10.74 -9.79 -7.83
C ALA A 219 -11.05 -8.49 -8.56
N PHE A 220 -10.66 -8.43 -9.83
CA PHE A 220 -10.99 -7.33 -10.72
C PHE A 220 -12.07 -7.78 -11.68
N GLN A 221 -13.19 -7.07 -11.69
CA GLN A 221 -14.28 -7.31 -12.62
C GLN A 221 -13.95 -6.72 -14.00
N PRO A 222 -14.63 -7.18 -15.09
CA PRO A 222 -14.40 -6.69 -16.45
C PRO A 222 -14.63 -5.18 -16.61
N ASP A 223 -15.43 -4.58 -15.75
CA ASP A 223 -15.70 -3.15 -15.71
C ASP A 223 -14.60 -2.34 -14.99
N GLY A 224 -13.63 -3.00 -14.35
CA GLY A 224 -12.55 -2.39 -13.57
C GLY A 224 -12.87 -2.22 -12.08
N GLU A 225 -14.00 -2.76 -11.59
CA GLU A 225 -14.29 -2.79 -10.15
C GLU A 225 -13.34 -3.75 -9.42
N MET A 226 -12.76 -3.27 -8.31
CA MET A 226 -11.96 -4.08 -7.39
C MET A 226 -12.84 -4.56 -6.24
N THR A 227 -13.02 -5.87 -6.14
CA THR A 227 -13.72 -6.52 -5.02
C THR A 227 -12.73 -7.22 -4.12
N VAL A 228 -12.90 -7.10 -2.80
CA VAL A 228 -12.02 -7.75 -1.82
C VAL A 228 -12.83 -8.66 -0.91
N THR A 229 -12.37 -9.90 -0.76
CA THR A 229 -12.91 -10.86 0.19
C THR A 229 -11.81 -11.33 1.15
N PRO A 230 -12.11 -11.58 2.42
CA PRO A 230 -11.13 -12.11 3.36
C PRO A 230 -10.64 -13.48 2.88
N TRP A 231 -9.34 -13.75 3.02
CA TRP A 231 -8.81 -15.07 2.72
C TRP A 231 -9.46 -16.10 3.64
N PRO A 232 -9.97 -17.23 3.12
CA PRO A 232 -10.52 -18.27 3.97
C PRO A 232 -9.41 -18.72 4.93
N THR A 233 -9.61 -18.46 6.22
CA THR A 233 -8.80 -19.09 7.26
C THR A 233 -9.03 -20.58 7.07
N GLN A 234 -7.97 -21.35 6.80
CA GLN A 234 -8.05 -22.79 6.76
C GLN A 234 -8.70 -23.18 8.09
N ALA A 235 -9.98 -23.56 8.05
CA ALA A 235 -10.63 -24.12 9.21
C ALA A 235 -9.76 -25.30 9.61
N ASP A 236 -9.29 -25.32 10.85
CA ASP A 236 -8.66 -26.49 11.43
C ASP A 236 -9.47 -27.70 10.98
N ASP A 237 -8.87 -28.55 10.14
CA ASP A 237 -9.47 -29.82 9.75
C ASP A 237 -9.73 -30.56 11.07
N PRO A 238 -10.99 -30.77 11.51
CA PRO A 238 -11.24 -31.40 12.81
C PRO A 238 -10.95 -32.90 12.77
N ASN A 239 -10.32 -33.41 11.71
CA ASN A 239 -10.30 -34.82 11.37
C ASN A 239 -8.90 -35.44 11.26
N SER A 240 -7.85 -34.78 11.78
CA SER A 240 -6.52 -35.36 11.92
C SER A 240 -6.28 -36.04 13.28
N ASN A 241 -7.33 -36.33 14.06
CA ASN A 241 -7.25 -37.16 15.27
C ASN A 241 -7.91 -38.54 15.04
N LYS A 242 -7.22 -39.42 14.30
CA LYS A 242 -7.31 -40.88 14.47
C LYS A 242 -6.29 -41.59 13.58
N CYS A 243 -5.08 -41.74 14.10
CA CYS A 243 -4.37 -43.03 14.08
C CYS A 243 -3.02 -42.87 14.78
N SER A 244 -2.99 -43.15 16.08
CA SER A 244 -1.77 -43.59 16.75
C SER A 244 -2.13 -44.34 18.03
N SER A 245 -1.55 -45.52 18.15
CA SER A 245 -1.41 -46.37 19.34
C SER A 245 -2.53 -47.34 19.69
N SER A 246 -2.32 -48.60 19.32
CA SER A 246 -2.30 -49.65 20.34
C SER A 246 -1.09 -50.57 20.09
N GLY A 247 0.03 -50.26 20.73
CA GLY A 247 1.05 -51.25 21.07
C GLY A 247 0.97 -51.53 22.57
N GLY A 248 1.02 -52.80 22.99
CA GLY A 248 1.11 -53.17 24.40
C GLY A 248 0.82 -54.64 24.68
N GLN A 249 1.90 -55.42 24.74
CA GLN A 249 2.02 -56.82 25.20
C GLN A 249 1.52 -57.06 26.64
N PRO A 250 1.41 -58.33 27.07
CA PRO A 250 2.56 -59.05 27.66
C PRO A 250 3.07 -60.21 26.81
#